data_AF-A0A5B0LPU0-F1
#
_entry.id   AF-A0A5B0LPU0-F1
#
_cell.length_a   1.000
_cell.length_b   1.000
_cell.length_c   1.000
_cell.angle_alpha   90.00
_cell.angle_beta   90.00
_cell.angle_gamma   90.00
#
_symmetry.space_group_name_H-M   'P 1'
#
loop_
_entity.id
_entity.type
_entity.pdbx_description
1 polymer ?
#
loop_
_entity_poly.entity_id
_entity_poly.type
_entity_poly.pdbx_seq_one_letter_code
_entity_poly.pdbx_strand_id
1 'polypeptide(L)'
;MLPINIPKKICEYDDDQLKDYIKNESFNRYKQESKPLQVKTVANLVRGRNTFLLAATGFGKSRIPEMYLNLTTRDRKGELLGVVVVLNPLDALGDNQVEEKIAAGYTAINLTQLNFNQQTADEVKNGVYNFVYLSPEIFLNNKAFEEMYLTPIFQQKLVLVVVDEAHMIYSWGLVESGKRHLKTLVRHQDQCAFRPSYGNIGAALLNKNNAPILLMVAIWPI
;
A
#
# COMPACT_ATOMS: atom_id res chain seq x y z
N MET A 1 -5.42 -10.98 -16.48
CA MET A 1 -6.55 -10.49 -15.66
C MET A 1 -6.47 -8.98 -15.64
N LEU A 2 -7.54 -8.27 -16.01
CA LEU A 2 -7.61 -6.82 -15.78
C LEU A 2 -7.59 -6.59 -14.26
N PRO A 3 -6.88 -5.57 -13.74
CA PRO A 3 -7.03 -5.18 -12.34
C PRO A 3 -8.50 -4.83 -12.15
N ILE A 4 -9.20 -5.62 -11.33
CA ILE A 4 -10.66 -5.78 -11.32
C ILE A 4 -11.41 -4.46 -11.10
N ASN A 5 -10.71 -3.40 -10.69
CA ASN A 5 -11.28 -2.11 -10.34
C ASN A 5 -10.78 -0.90 -11.15
N ILE A 6 -9.96 -1.04 -12.20
CA ILE A 6 -9.64 0.12 -13.06
C ILE A 6 -10.62 0.18 -14.24
N PRO A 7 -11.27 1.33 -14.53
CA PRO A 7 -12.12 1.50 -15.69
C PRO A 7 -11.44 1.06 -16.99
N LYS A 8 -12.14 0.28 -17.82
CA LYS A 8 -11.62 -0.30 -19.07
C LYS A 8 -10.95 0.73 -19.98
N LYS A 9 -11.53 1.93 -20.08
CA LYS A 9 -10.99 3.06 -20.85
C LYS A 9 -9.56 3.43 -20.44
N ILE A 10 -9.26 3.43 -19.14
CA ILE A 10 -7.91 3.74 -18.63
C ILE A 10 -6.94 2.60 -18.96
N CYS A 11 -7.40 1.35 -18.91
CA CYS A 11 -6.58 0.19 -19.27
C CYS A 11 -6.20 0.17 -20.76
N GLU A 12 -7.04 0.74 -21.63
CA GLU A 12 -6.84 0.79 -23.09
C GLU A 12 -5.91 1.91 -23.55
N TYR A 13 -5.59 2.89 -22.69
CA TYR A 13 -4.62 3.93 -23.01
C TYR A 13 -3.24 3.36 -23.27
N ASP A 14 -2.52 3.92 -24.25
CA ASP A 14 -1.09 3.70 -24.40
C ASP A 14 -0.31 4.30 -23.20
N ASP A 15 1.00 4.09 -23.16
CA ASP A 15 1.81 4.50 -22.00
C ASP A 15 1.94 6.01 -21.83
N ASP A 16 1.85 6.80 -22.89
CA ASP A 16 1.96 8.26 -22.80
C ASP A 16 0.61 8.89 -22.48
N GLN A 17 -0.46 8.41 -23.13
CA GLN A 17 -1.84 8.73 -22.77
C GLN A 17 -2.13 8.43 -21.30
N LEU A 18 -1.70 7.27 -20.79
CA LEU A 18 -1.90 6.90 -19.39
C LEU A 18 -1.13 7.84 -18.45
N LYS A 19 0.15 8.14 -18.73
CA LYS A 19 0.94 9.05 -17.89
C LYS A 19 0.33 10.45 -17.85
N ASP A 20 -0.13 10.95 -18.99
CA ASP A 20 -0.74 12.28 -19.06
C ASP A 20 -2.09 12.32 -18.36
N TYR A 21 -2.90 11.26 -18.48
CA TYR A 21 -4.12 11.09 -17.70
C TYR A 21 -3.84 11.12 -16.18
N ILE A 22 -2.84 10.34 -15.72
CA ILE A 22 -2.43 10.31 -14.31
C ILE A 22 -1.97 11.69 -13.82
N LYS A 23 -1.17 12.42 -14.62
CA LYS A 23 -0.73 13.78 -14.28
C LYS A 23 -1.92 14.72 -14.12
N ASN A 24 -2.87 14.69 -15.06
CA ASN A 24 -4.02 15.57 -15.06
C ASN A 24 -4.96 15.30 -13.89
N GLU A 25 -5.31 14.04 -13.63
CA GLU A 25 -6.13 13.65 -12.48
C GLU A 25 -5.48 14.06 -11.15
N SER A 26 -4.17 13.81 -11.04
CA SER A 26 -3.41 14.20 -9.86
C SER A 26 -3.34 15.72 -9.68
N PHE A 27 -3.08 16.47 -10.75
CA PHE A 27 -3.07 17.93 -10.68
C PHE A 27 -4.45 18.48 -10.28
N ASN A 28 -5.52 17.92 -10.85
CA ASN A 28 -6.90 18.32 -10.53
C ASN A 28 -7.22 18.15 -9.05
N ARG A 29 -6.76 17.06 -8.42
CA ARG A 29 -6.98 16.80 -6.99
C ARG A 29 -6.11 17.65 -6.08
N TYR A 30 -4.80 17.67 -6.29
CA TYR A 30 -3.84 18.22 -5.33
C TYR A 30 -3.36 19.63 -5.65
N LYS A 31 -3.72 20.15 -6.84
CA LYS A 31 -3.27 21.47 -7.33
C LYS A 31 -1.74 21.64 -7.33
N GLN A 32 -1.03 20.52 -7.48
CA GLN A 32 0.42 20.44 -7.49
C GLN A 32 0.86 19.40 -8.52
N GLU A 33 1.85 19.74 -9.35
CA GLU A 33 2.41 18.81 -10.32
C GLU A 33 2.95 17.53 -9.66
N SER A 34 2.67 16.40 -10.28
CA SER A 34 3.22 15.11 -9.85
C SER A 34 4.65 14.93 -10.35
N LYS A 35 5.49 14.38 -9.49
CA LYS A 35 6.86 14.04 -9.87
C LYS A 35 6.86 12.90 -10.90
N PRO A 36 7.78 12.88 -11.89
CA PRO A 36 7.81 11.84 -12.93
C PRO A 36 7.83 10.41 -12.38
N LEU A 37 8.56 10.17 -11.28
CA LEU A 37 8.62 8.85 -10.65
C LEU A 37 7.29 8.45 -9.99
N GLN A 38 6.50 9.39 -9.43
CA GLN A 38 5.15 9.09 -8.92
C GLN A 38 4.26 8.61 -10.08
N VAL A 39 4.25 9.35 -11.19
CA VAL A 39 3.46 9.02 -12.38
C VAL A 39 3.86 7.66 -12.96
N LYS A 40 5.17 7.41 -13.12
CA LYS A 40 5.69 6.13 -13.60
C LYS A 40 5.29 4.96 -12.69
N THR A 41 5.33 5.17 -11.37
CA THR A 41 4.94 4.15 -10.39
C THR A 41 3.46 3.82 -10.50
N VAL A 42 2.59 4.83 -10.55
CA VAL A 42 1.14 4.64 -10.73
C VAL A 42 0.84 3.95 -12.07
N ALA A 43 1.49 4.34 -13.15
CA ALA A 43 1.32 3.70 -14.46
C ALA A 43 1.67 2.20 -14.41
N ASN A 44 2.79 1.83 -13.77
CA ASN A 44 3.15 0.42 -13.59
C ASN A 44 2.08 -0.36 -12.79
N LEU A 45 1.56 0.22 -11.71
CA LEU A 45 0.51 -0.39 -10.91
C LEU A 45 -0.78 -0.56 -11.73
N VAL A 46 -1.17 0.42 -12.55
CA VAL A 46 -2.33 0.32 -13.47
C VAL A 46 -2.15 -0.81 -14.49
N ARG A 47 -0.92 -1.11 -14.91
CA ARG A 47 -0.59 -2.28 -15.75
C ARG A 47 -0.55 -3.61 -14.97
N GLY A 48 -0.93 -3.62 -13.69
CA GLY A 48 -0.91 -4.80 -12.83
C GLY A 48 0.49 -5.25 -12.43
N ARG A 49 1.50 -4.38 -12.55
CA ARG A 49 2.89 -4.73 -12.20
C ARG A 49 3.15 -4.43 -10.74
N ASN A 50 3.57 -5.43 -9.99
CA ASN A 50 4.20 -5.22 -8.68
C ASN A 50 5.39 -4.27 -8.86
N THR A 51 5.47 -3.24 -8.02
CA THR A 51 6.42 -2.14 -8.22
C THR A 51 7.21 -1.89 -6.93
N PHE A 52 8.53 -1.79 -7.07
CA PHE A 52 9.44 -1.35 -6.02
C PHE A 52 9.83 0.11 -6.24
N LEU A 53 9.57 0.96 -5.25
CA LEU A 53 9.84 2.38 -5.26
C LEU A 53 10.93 2.72 -4.26
N LEU A 54 12.06 3.19 -4.78
CA LEU A 54 13.13 3.80 -4.00
C LEU A 54 13.05 5.32 -4.14
N ALA A 55 12.79 6.04 -3.05
CA ALA A 55 12.71 7.49 -3.09
C ALA A 55 13.03 8.13 -1.74
N ALA A 56 13.59 9.35 -1.77
CA ALA A 56 13.99 10.06 -0.57
C ALA A 56 12.83 10.29 0.43
N THR A 57 13.16 10.49 1.71
CA THR A 57 12.20 11.04 2.69
C THR A 57 11.69 12.40 2.21
N GLY A 58 10.41 12.70 2.43
CA GLY A 58 9.79 13.93 1.89
C GLY A 58 9.54 13.90 0.37
N PHE A 59 9.82 12.79 -0.34
CA PHE A 59 9.54 12.69 -1.78
C PHE A 59 8.03 12.77 -2.10
N GLY A 60 7.16 12.50 -1.13
CA GLY A 60 5.71 12.39 -1.33
C GLY A 60 5.29 10.98 -1.76
N LYS A 61 5.88 9.95 -1.15
CA LYS A 61 5.58 8.53 -1.45
C LYS A 61 4.12 8.18 -1.13
N SER A 62 3.59 8.70 -0.03
CA SER A 62 2.20 8.49 0.44
C SER A 62 1.12 8.90 -0.57
N ARG A 63 1.44 9.84 -1.48
CA ARG A 63 0.55 10.28 -2.57
C ARG A 63 0.40 9.25 -3.69
N ILE A 64 1.32 8.30 -3.85
CA ILE A 64 1.27 7.30 -4.94
C ILE A 64 0.08 6.34 -4.78
N PRO A 65 -0.13 5.71 -3.60
CA PRO A 65 -1.34 4.91 -3.35
C PRO A 65 -2.64 5.69 -3.55
N GLU A 66 -2.65 6.97 -3.16
CA GLU A 66 -3.81 7.84 -3.34
C GLU A 66 -4.10 8.14 -4.83
N MET A 67 -3.06 8.49 -5.60
CA MET A 67 -3.16 8.69 -7.04
C MET A 67 -3.69 7.43 -7.71
N TYR A 68 -3.19 6.25 -7.34
CA TYR A 68 -3.65 4.98 -7.88
C TYR A 68 -5.11 4.70 -7.52
N LEU A 69 -5.49 4.87 -6.25
CA LEU A 69 -6.87 4.66 -5.79
C LEU A 69 -7.85 5.57 -6.53
N ASN A 70 -7.50 6.83 -6.80
CA ASN A 70 -8.37 7.75 -7.53
C ASN A 70 -8.69 7.33 -8.97
N LEU A 71 -7.88 6.46 -9.57
CA LEU A 71 -8.10 5.90 -10.90
C LEU A 71 -9.03 4.67 -10.87
N THR A 72 -9.41 4.20 -9.69
CA THR A 72 -10.28 3.03 -9.53
C THR A 72 -11.75 3.39 -9.72
N THR A 73 -12.56 2.36 -9.95
CA THR A 73 -13.98 2.46 -10.22
C THR A 73 -14.70 3.05 -9.01
N ARG A 74 -15.65 3.93 -9.31
CA ARG A 74 -16.52 4.57 -8.33
C ARG A 74 -17.91 3.95 -8.38
N ASP A 75 -18.64 4.06 -7.28
CA ASP A 75 -20.05 3.68 -7.24
C ASP A 75 -20.93 4.69 -7.99
N ARG A 76 -22.25 4.44 -8.01
CA ARG A 76 -23.22 5.33 -8.68
C ARG A 76 -23.32 6.72 -8.06
N LYS A 77 -22.86 6.90 -6.83
CA LYS A 77 -22.82 8.18 -6.10
C LYS A 77 -21.49 8.91 -6.30
N GLY A 78 -20.52 8.27 -6.96
CA GLY A 78 -19.19 8.83 -7.20
C GLY A 78 -18.17 8.47 -6.12
N GLU A 79 -18.51 7.59 -5.17
CA GLU A 79 -17.66 7.21 -4.05
C GLU A 79 -16.65 6.14 -4.44
N LEU A 80 -15.45 6.19 -3.83
CA LEU A 80 -14.39 5.21 -4.05
C LEU A 80 -14.75 3.87 -3.41
N LEU A 81 -14.70 2.79 -4.20
CA LEU A 81 -14.96 1.43 -3.73
C LEU A 81 -13.69 0.66 -3.34
N GLY A 82 -12.53 1.16 -3.80
CA GLY A 82 -11.25 0.49 -3.60
C GLY A 82 -10.74 0.60 -2.17
N VAL A 83 -10.13 -0.50 -1.70
CA VAL A 83 -9.40 -0.57 -0.44
C VAL A 83 -7.91 -0.74 -0.73
N VAL A 84 -7.11 0.14 -0.14
CA VAL A 84 -5.65 0.05 -0.08
C VAL A 84 -5.27 -0.48 1.29
N VAL A 85 -4.57 -1.61 1.31
CA VAL A 85 -4.03 -2.18 2.55
C VAL A 85 -2.57 -1.73 2.67
N VAL A 86 -2.23 -1.08 3.78
CA VAL A 86 -0.89 -0.53 4.03
C VAL A 86 -0.25 -1.24 5.21
N LEU A 87 0.79 -2.02 4.94
CA LEU A 87 1.63 -2.64 5.95
C LEU A 87 2.68 -1.64 6.38
N ASN A 88 2.61 -1.19 7.63
CA ASN A 88 3.59 -0.29 8.22
C ASN A 88 4.36 -1.02 9.34
N PRO A 89 5.70 -1.12 9.26
CA PRO A 89 6.50 -1.75 10.31
C PRO A 89 6.59 -0.93 11.60
N LEU A 90 6.22 0.35 11.56
CA LEU A 90 6.33 1.26 12.69
C LEU A 90 4.96 1.49 13.33
N ASP A 91 4.62 0.64 14.31
CA ASP A 91 3.34 0.64 15.03
C ASP A 91 2.90 2.04 15.54
N ALA A 92 3.86 2.93 15.87
CA ALA A 92 3.60 4.26 16.41
C ALA A 92 3.20 5.33 15.37
N LEU A 93 3.22 5.01 14.08
CA LEU A 93 2.90 5.95 12.99
C LEU A 93 1.50 5.80 12.41
N GLY A 94 0.78 4.72 12.75
CA GLY A 94 -0.50 4.41 12.13
C GLY A 94 -1.57 5.50 12.33
N ASP A 95 -1.67 6.06 13.53
CA ASP A 95 -2.70 7.07 13.84
C ASP A 95 -2.43 8.39 13.09
N ASN A 96 -1.18 8.85 13.04
CA ASN A 96 -0.79 10.02 12.25
C ASN A 96 -1.10 9.82 10.76
N GLN A 97 -0.84 8.62 10.22
CA GLN A 97 -1.15 8.31 8.82
C GLN A 97 -2.66 8.31 8.56
N VAL A 98 -3.47 7.81 9.50
CA VAL A 98 -4.93 7.87 9.41
C VAL A 98 -5.41 9.32 9.37
N GLU A 99 -4.91 10.17 10.28
CA GLU A 99 -5.24 11.60 10.31
C GLU A 99 -4.91 12.30 8.99
N GLU A 100 -3.71 12.05 8.43
CA GLU A 100 -3.31 12.59 7.13
C GLU A 100 -4.25 12.15 6.00
N LYS A 101 -4.71 10.89 5.99
CA LYS A 101 -5.64 10.38 4.97
C LYS A 101 -7.04 10.97 5.11
N ILE A 102 -7.52 11.13 6.34
CA ILE A 102 -8.81 11.79 6.61
C ILE A 102 -8.75 13.25 6.15
N ALA A 103 -7.68 13.97 6.49
CA ALA A 103 -7.45 15.33 6.01
C ALA A 103 -7.36 15.42 4.47
N ALA A 104 -6.83 14.37 3.82
CA ALA A 104 -6.80 14.24 2.36
C ALA A 104 -8.15 13.80 1.74
N GLY A 105 -9.20 13.62 2.53
CA GLY A 105 -10.55 13.29 2.09
C GLY A 105 -10.79 11.80 1.79
N TYR A 106 -10.06 10.91 2.48
CA TYR A 106 -10.28 9.45 2.42
C TYR A 106 -10.78 8.91 3.75
N THR A 107 -11.52 7.81 3.71
CA THR A 107 -11.77 7.04 4.94
C THR A 107 -10.55 6.17 5.25
N ALA A 108 -10.10 6.17 6.49
CA ALA A 108 -8.93 5.40 6.91
C ALA A 108 -9.10 4.82 8.31
N ILE A 109 -8.45 3.69 8.56
CA ILE A 109 -8.39 3.04 9.88
C ILE A 109 -6.99 2.46 10.12
N ASN A 110 -6.54 2.53 11.37
CA ASN A 110 -5.36 1.84 11.87
C ASN A 110 -5.81 0.61 12.66
N LEU A 111 -5.60 -0.59 12.12
CA LEU A 111 -5.94 -1.84 12.79
C LEU A 111 -4.87 -2.21 13.81
N THR A 112 -5.33 -2.47 15.01
CA THR A 112 -4.54 -2.97 16.14
C THR A 112 -5.16 -4.27 16.64
N GLN A 113 -4.41 -5.05 17.42
CA GLN A 113 -4.98 -6.23 18.07
C GLN A 113 -6.16 -5.89 19.00
N LEU A 114 -6.22 -4.65 19.52
CA LEU A 114 -7.26 -4.19 20.44
C LEU A 114 -8.57 -3.80 19.73
N ASN A 115 -8.49 -3.24 18.52
CA ASN A 115 -9.67 -2.74 17.80
C ASN A 115 -10.17 -3.69 16.70
N PHE A 116 -9.44 -4.75 16.38
CA PHE A 116 -9.84 -5.72 15.36
C PHE A 116 -10.85 -6.73 15.93
N ASN A 117 -12.11 -6.31 16.01
CA ASN A 117 -13.26 -7.12 16.38
C ASN A 117 -14.13 -7.45 15.15
N GLN A 118 -15.22 -8.20 15.34
CA GLN A 118 -16.11 -8.62 14.25
C GLN A 118 -16.72 -7.45 13.49
N GLN A 119 -17.12 -6.38 14.18
CA GLN A 119 -17.68 -5.18 13.55
C GLN A 119 -16.64 -4.50 12.65
N THR A 120 -15.43 -4.26 13.17
CA THR A 120 -14.34 -3.66 12.39
C THR A 120 -13.97 -4.54 11.18
N ALA A 121 -13.97 -5.86 11.35
CA ALA A 121 -13.73 -6.80 10.25
C ALA A 121 -14.82 -6.69 9.17
N ASP A 122 -16.08 -6.55 9.55
CA ASP A 122 -17.20 -6.37 8.62
C ASP A 122 -17.14 -5.01 7.90
N GLU A 123 -16.78 -3.93 8.59
CA GLU A 123 -16.57 -2.61 8.00
C GLU A 123 -15.45 -2.63 6.96
N VAL A 124 -14.31 -3.24 7.28
CA VAL A 124 -13.18 -3.41 6.36
C VAL A 124 -13.58 -4.28 5.15
N LYS A 125 -14.22 -5.43 5.38
CA LYS A 125 -14.71 -6.33 4.32
C LYS A 125 -15.65 -5.63 3.34
N ASN A 126 -16.50 -4.75 3.86
CA ASN A 126 -17.49 -4.00 3.09
C ASN A 126 -16.92 -2.74 2.43
N GLY A 127 -15.64 -2.40 2.67
CA GLY A 127 -14.99 -1.26 2.03
C GLY A 127 -15.39 0.09 2.63
N VAL A 128 -15.75 0.12 3.92
CA VAL A 128 -16.02 1.39 4.64
C VAL A 128 -14.78 2.28 4.66
N TYR A 129 -13.59 1.68 4.69
CA TYR A 129 -12.31 2.36 4.72
C TYR A 129 -11.56 2.24 3.39
N ASN A 130 -11.17 3.36 2.80
CA ASN A 130 -10.30 3.39 1.62
C ASN A 130 -8.86 2.98 1.94
N PHE A 131 -8.38 3.33 3.14
CA PHE A 131 -7.04 2.96 3.61
C PHE A 131 -7.13 2.15 4.91
N VAL A 132 -6.55 0.95 4.89
CA VAL A 132 -6.47 0.07 6.06
C VAL A 132 -5.01 -0.12 6.41
N TYR A 133 -4.58 0.54 7.47
CA TYR A 133 -3.24 0.39 8.03
C TYR A 133 -3.21 -0.77 9.02
N LEU A 134 -2.16 -1.57 8.97
CA LEU A 134 -1.94 -2.63 9.95
C LEU A 134 -0.47 -3.02 10.00
N SER A 135 -0.07 -3.64 11.12
CA SER A 135 1.26 -4.20 11.25
C SER A 135 1.39 -5.53 10.47
N PRO A 136 2.61 -5.89 10.04
CA PRO A 136 2.90 -7.21 9.47
C PRO A 136 2.53 -8.39 10.37
N GLU A 137 2.57 -8.23 11.69
CA GLU A 137 2.13 -9.25 12.65
C GLU A 137 0.63 -9.53 12.52
N ILE A 138 -0.19 -8.49 12.39
CA ILE A 138 -1.64 -8.67 12.18
C ILE A 138 -1.87 -9.36 10.83
N PHE A 139 -1.19 -8.90 9.77
CA PHE A 139 -1.33 -9.47 8.43
C PHE A 139 -1.00 -10.97 8.36
N LEU A 140 -0.02 -11.42 9.14
CA LEU A 140 0.47 -12.80 9.11
C LEU A 140 -0.16 -13.72 10.15
N ASN A 141 -0.44 -13.21 11.35
CA ASN A 141 -0.73 -14.05 12.49
C ASN A 141 -2.17 -13.87 13.02
N ASN A 142 -2.93 -12.88 12.53
CA ASN A 142 -4.33 -12.71 12.93
C ASN A 142 -5.26 -13.52 12.02
N LYS A 143 -5.74 -14.66 12.53
CA LYS A 143 -6.63 -15.58 11.79
C LYS A 143 -7.94 -14.92 11.35
N ALA A 144 -8.55 -14.09 12.20
CA ALA A 144 -9.78 -13.40 11.85
C ALA A 144 -9.56 -12.39 10.72
N PHE A 145 -8.41 -11.71 10.71
CA PHE A 145 -8.03 -10.84 9.60
C PHE A 145 -7.80 -11.65 8.33
N GLU A 146 -7.06 -12.75 8.40
CA GLU A 146 -6.83 -13.63 7.26
C GLU A 146 -8.14 -14.17 6.65
N GLU A 147 -9.05 -14.67 7.47
CA GLU A 147 -10.36 -15.18 7.04
C GLU A 147 -11.17 -14.09 6.33
N MET A 148 -11.20 -12.87 6.88
CA MET A 148 -11.85 -11.71 6.26
C MET A 148 -11.17 -11.29 4.95
N TYR A 149 -9.85 -11.20 4.98
CA TYR A 149 -9.00 -10.75 3.88
C TYR A 149 -9.12 -11.67 2.66
N LEU A 150 -9.20 -12.97 2.86
CA LEU A 150 -9.32 -13.96 1.78
C LEU A 150 -10.74 -14.09 1.24
N THR A 151 -11.74 -13.42 1.82
CA THR A 151 -13.11 -13.48 1.29
C THR A 151 -13.19 -12.92 -0.13
N PRO A 152 -13.97 -13.53 -1.03
CA PRO A 152 -14.18 -12.98 -2.37
C PRO A 152 -14.72 -11.54 -2.37
N ILE A 153 -15.53 -11.20 -1.36
CA ILE A 153 -16.13 -9.88 -1.17
C ILE A 153 -15.06 -8.81 -0.93
N PHE A 154 -14.05 -9.12 -0.10
CA PHE A 154 -12.95 -8.20 0.16
C PHE A 154 -11.93 -8.19 -0.98
N GLN A 155 -11.59 -9.35 -1.54
CA GLN A 155 -10.65 -9.45 -2.67
C GLN A 155 -11.12 -8.70 -3.92
N GLN A 156 -12.43 -8.54 -4.13
CA GLN A 156 -12.97 -7.69 -5.18
C GLN A 156 -12.78 -6.19 -4.91
N LYS A 157 -12.63 -5.76 -3.64
CA LYS A 157 -12.42 -4.35 -3.27
C LYS A 157 -10.95 -4.01 -3.06
N LEU A 158 -10.11 -4.99 -2.74
CA LEU A 158 -8.68 -4.80 -2.57
C LEU A 158 -8.05 -4.34 -3.90
N VAL A 159 -7.55 -3.10 -3.95
CA VAL A 159 -6.97 -2.54 -5.18
C VAL A 159 -5.45 -2.47 -5.17
N LEU A 160 -4.85 -2.40 -3.98
CA LEU A 160 -3.41 -2.24 -3.81
C LEU A 160 -3.00 -2.72 -2.42
N VAL A 161 -1.88 -3.45 -2.37
CA VAL A 161 -1.18 -3.72 -1.11
C VAL A 161 0.10 -2.91 -1.10
N VAL A 162 0.27 -2.07 -0.09
CA VAL A 162 1.44 -1.22 0.11
C VAL A 162 2.25 -1.79 1.26
N VAL A 163 3.55 -1.90 1.07
CA VAL A 163 4.49 -2.16 2.15
C VAL A 163 5.34 -0.91 2.29
N ASP A 164 5.13 -0.20 3.39
CA ASP A 164 5.95 0.95 3.73
C ASP A 164 7.23 0.51 4.45
N GLU A 165 8.29 1.30 4.29
CA GLU A 165 9.63 0.98 4.78
C GLU A 165 10.08 -0.46 4.49
N ALA A 166 9.86 -0.93 3.26
CA ALA A 166 10.11 -2.31 2.83
C ALA A 166 11.59 -2.76 2.97
N HIS A 167 12.52 -1.84 3.21
CA HIS A 167 13.89 -2.19 3.58
C HIS A 167 13.94 -2.96 4.91
N MET A 168 12.98 -2.71 5.80
CA MET A 168 12.67 -3.50 6.99
C MET A 168 12.07 -4.87 6.67
N ILE A 169 12.10 -5.35 5.42
CA ILE A 169 11.84 -6.75 5.06
C ILE A 169 13.12 -7.41 4.51
N TYR A 170 13.90 -6.68 3.70
CA TYR A 170 15.10 -7.21 3.04
C TYR A 170 16.29 -7.42 3.99
N SER A 171 16.48 -6.55 4.99
CA SER A 171 17.50 -6.76 6.03
C SER A 171 17.32 -8.09 6.79
N TRP A 172 16.14 -8.72 6.69
CA TRP A 172 15.75 -9.88 7.48
C TRP A 172 15.96 -11.22 6.78
N GLY A 173 15.67 -11.34 5.48
CA GLY A 173 15.96 -12.57 4.71
C GLY A 173 17.46 -12.90 4.64
N LEU A 174 18.32 -11.88 4.73
CA LEU A 174 19.77 -12.04 4.81
C LEU A 174 20.27 -12.50 6.20
N VAL A 175 19.58 -12.12 7.27
CA VAL A 175 19.90 -12.55 8.64
C VAL A 175 19.48 -14.01 8.86
N GLU A 176 18.29 -14.41 8.37
CA GLU A 176 17.80 -15.79 8.42
C GLU A 176 18.68 -16.75 7.60
N SER A 177 19.22 -16.29 6.47
CA SER A 177 20.15 -17.07 5.62
C SER A 177 21.63 -16.97 6.02
N GLY A 178 21.95 -16.30 7.13
CA GLY A 178 23.31 -16.20 7.67
C GLY A 178 24.29 -15.31 6.86
N LYS A 179 23.84 -14.57 5.85
CA LYS A 179 24.69 -13.74 4.97
C LYS A 179 24.78 -12.28 5.46
N ARG A 180 25.88 -11.95 6.16
CA ARG A 180 26.12 -10.64 6.84
C ARG A 180 26.73 -9.54 5.96
N HIS A 181 26.22 -9.25 4.77
CA HIS A 181 26.93 -8.36 3.81
C HIS A 181 26.40 -6.95 3.56
N LEU A 182 25.54 -6.37 4.41
CA LEU A 182 25.06 -4.99 4.22
C LEU A 182 25.08 -4.14 5.49
N LYS A 183 26.24 -4.09 6.17
CA LYS A 183 26.46 -3.18 7.32
C LYS A 183 26.36 -1.69 6.97
N THR A 184 26.32 -1.33 5.68
CA THR A 184 26.46 0.06 5.23
C THR A 184 25.12 0.79 5.03
N LEU A 185 23.99 0.09 4.88
CA LEU A 185 22.67 0.73 4.70
C LEU A 185 21.89 0.99 6.00
N VAL A 186 22.33 0.39 7.12
CA VAL A 186 21.53 0.22 8.37
C VAL A 186 21.91 1.23 9.46
N ARG A 187 22.62 2.31 9.14
CA ARG A 187 23.09 3.26 10.15
C ARG A 187 22.19 4.49 10.21
N HIS A 188 21.20 4.46 11.10
CA HIS A 188 21.10 5.37 12.26
C HIS A 188 19.71 5.45 12.93
N GLN A 189 18.67 4.77 12.46
CA GLN A 189 17.35 4.76 13.14
C GLN A 189 16.68 3.39 13.33
N ASP A 190 17.26 2.29 12.82
CA ASP A 190 16.70 0.94 12.95
C ASP A 190 17.02 0.29 14.32
N GLN A 191 16.56 0.89 15.41
CA GLN A 191 16.45 0.23 16.72
C GLN A 191 15.08 -0.42 16.92
N CYS A 192 14.39 -0.83 15.85
CA CYS A 192 13.19 -1.65 16.00
C CYS A 192 13.59 -3.07 16.40
N ALA A 193 12.99 -3.57 17.49
CA ALA A 193 13.22 -4.92 17.98
C ALA A 193 12.93 -5.98 16.90
N PHE A 194 13.70 -7.07 16.91
CA PHE A 194 13.52 -8.23 16.03
C PHE A 194 12.07 -8.72 16.02
N ARG A 195 11.50 -8.89 14.82
CA ARG A 195 10.13 -9.37 14.62
C ARG A 195 10.16 -10.56 13.62
N PRO A 196 9.97 -11.81 14.07
CA PRO A 196 10.00 -13.01 13.21
C PRO A 196 9.03 -12.99 12.01
N SER A 197 7.94 -12.24 12.10
CA SER A 197 6.89 -12.09 11.08
C SER A 197 7.44 -11.66 9.71
N TYR A 198 8.46 -10.80 9.67
CA TYR A 198 8.88 -10.12 8.44
C TYR A 198 9.52 -11.03 7.38
N GLY A 199 10.10 -12.18 7.75
CA GLY A 199 10.67 -13.15 6.79
C GLY A 199 9.62 -13.84 5.93
N ASN A 200 8.42 -14.08 6.48
CA ASN A 200 7.34 -14.81 5.81
C ASN A 200 6.38 -13.90 5.00
N ILE A 201 6.53 -12.58 5.11
CA ILE A 201 5.61 -11.61 4.50
C ILE A 201 5.64 -11.67 2.98
N GLY A 202 6.80 -11.93 2.37
CA GLY A 202 6.94 -11.97 0.91
C GLY A 202 6.10 -13.08 0.26
N ALA A 203 6.14 -14.29 0.83
CA ALA A 203 5.33 -15.41 0.35
C ALA A 203 3.83 -15.16 0.57
N ALA A 204 3.45 -14.62 1.72
CA ALA A 204 2.06 -14.27 2.01
C ALA A 204 1.53 -13.20 1.03
N LEU A 205 2.31 -12.16 0.73
CA LEU A 205 1.94 -11.11 -0.21
C LEU A 205 1.74 -11.64 -1.63
N LEU A 206 2.59 -12.56 -2.10
CA LEU A 206 2.48 -13.10 -3.46
C LEU A 206 1.36 -14.14 -3.60
N ASN A 207 1.07 -14.91 -2.55
CA ASN A 207 0.10 -16.01 -2.62
C ASN A 207 -1.32 -15.61 -2.26
N LYS A 208 -1.51 -14.54 -1.48
CA LYS A 208 -2.83 -14.13 -0.95
C LYS A 208 -3.54 -13.06 -1.80
N ASN A 209 -2.89 -12.51 -2.82
CA ASN A 209 -3.31 -11.26 -3.44
C ASN A 209 -3.45 -11.34 -4.96
N ASN A 210 -4.60 -10.89 -5.46
CA ASN A 210 -4.77 -10.57 -6.89
C ASN A 210 -4.46 -9.09 -7.21
N ALA A 211 -4.40 -8.23 -6.18
CA ALA A 211 -4.04 -6.83 -6.31
C ALA A 211 -2.53 -6.66 -6.47
N PRO A 212 -2.07 -5.63 -7.21
CA PRO A 212 -0.65 -5.31 -7.29
C PRO A 212 -0.08 -4.94 -5.91
N ILE A 213 1.22 -5.15 -5.77
CA ILE A 213 1.99 -4.82 -4.56
C ILE A 213 2.90 -3.63 -4.87
N LEU A 214 2.87 -2.63 -3.99
CA LEU A 214 3.80 -1.51 -3.98
C LEU A 214 4.73 -1.62 -2.78
N LEU A 215 6.02 -1.83 -3.02
CA LEU A 215 7.05 -1.79 -1.99
C LEU A 215 7.68 -0.39 -1.99
N MET A 216 7.65 0.31 -0.85
CA MET A 216 8.22 1.64 -0.72
C MET A 216 9.42 1.62 0.22
N VAL A 217 10.52 2.25 -0.21
CA VAL A 217 11.73 2.39 0.61
C VAL A 217 12.14 3.86 0.65
N ALA A 218 12.29 4.39 1.86
CA ALA A 218 12.94 5.66 2.08
C ALA A 218 14.46 5.51 2.06
N ILE A 219 15.14 6.42 1.36
CA ILE A 219 16.58 6.63 1.52
C ILE A 219 16.81 8.05 2.04
N TRP A 220 17.68 8.20 3.02
CA TRP A 220 18.22 9.51 3.36
C TRP A 220 19.30 9.88 2.34
N PRO A 221 19.37 11.15 1.89
CA PRO A 221 20.55 11.62 1.19
C PRO A 221 21.76 11.39 2.10
N ILE A 222 22.77 10.69 1.57
CA ILE A 222 24.08 10.56 2.20
C ILE A 222 24.80 11.91 2.12
#